data_AF-A0A946CHJ1-F1
#
_entry.id   AF-A0A946CHJ1-F1
#
_cell.length_a   1.000
_cell.length_b   1.000
_cell.length_c   1.000
_cell.angle_alpha   90.00
_cell.angle_beta   90.00
_cell.angle_gamma   90.00
#
_symmetry.space_group_name_H-M   'P 1'
#
loop_
_entity.id
_entity.type
_entity.pdbx_description
1 polymer ?
#
loop_
_entity_poly.entity_id
_entity_poly.type
_entity_poly.pdbx_seq_one_letter_code
_entity_poly.pdbx_strand_id
1 'polypeptide(L)'
;MSAPIKFYFDFVSAYSYVAMNRIDAIGERWGREVEWNCVSLPAILSHHEATSPRDQPAKFAHNMKDFPRTCEMNGLPVSFPPEVPPYGATLHRLVFWRLQRKDPGLAKTFARAVDHRYFGTGKEVRTAQQLASACKARGVAVSMKEIQAAQNDGRAQKDLDNAYRRALKDGMFGAPFMVLDGETFWGADRLDHLEYRLEQAIKTPRGFETFEFSSPFTVNNGPLFVKCGKAKATFGFRADHRHLNPRDVVHGGWMTSFVDVAMAQSAMYEMGVVGLTPTIHLEADFLAPIYPGQWVTCDARLVKSTRTMNFVEGIVVADGEPVLRCSAIYRKPRVVKPRIGKVMSPTHEVYG
;
A
#
# COMPACT_ATOMS: atom_id res chain seq x y z
N MET A 1 5.53 -6.94 14.98
CA MET A 1 4.73 -6.53 13.81
C MET A 1 4.48 -5.03 13.90
N SER A 2 4.53 -4.31 12.78
CA SER A 2 4.18 -2.88 12.74
C SER A 2 2.71 -2.68 13.12
N ALA A 3 2.36 -1.53 13.72
CA ALA A 3 0.96 -1.24 14.05
C ALA A 3 0.08 -1.24 12.78
N PRO A 4 -1.18 -1.67 12.85
CA PRO A 4 -2.07 -1.65 11.70
C PRO A 4 -2.42 -0.22 11.29
N ILE A 5 -2.78 -0.02 10.03
CA ILE A 5 -3.49 1.17 9.58
C ILE A 5 -4.88 1.10 10.20
N LYS A 6 -5.24 2.08 11.04
CA LYS A 6 -6.62 2.18 11.52
C LYS A 6 -7.45 2.82 10.42
N PHE A 7 -8.56 2.19 10.04
CA PHE A 7 -9.49 2.71 9.04
C PHE A 7 -10.88 2.87 9.66
N TYR A 8 -11.30 4.12 9.88
CA TYR A 8 -12.61 4.47 10.38
C TYR A 8 -13.57 4.80 9.24
N PHE A 9 -14.77 4.21 9.28
CA PHE A 9 -15.78 4.35 8.23
C PHE A 9 -17.20 4.29 8.78
N ASP A 10 -18.17 4.70 7.97
CA ASP A 10 -19.61 4.53 8.24
C ASP A 10 -20.38 4.31 6.93
N PHE A 11 -21.44 3.51 6.99
CA PHE A 11 -22.33 3.13 5.89
C PHE A 11 -23.12 4.31 5.29
N VAL A 12 -23.19 5.44 6.01
CA VAL A 12 -23.84 6.67 5.52
C VAL A 12 -22.88 7.60 4.76
N SER A 13 -21.58 7.28 4.70
CA SER A 13 -20.57 8.10 4.03
C SER A 13 -20.26 7.57 2.63
N ALA A 14 -20.61 8.34 1.60
CA ALA A 14 -20.31 8.00 0.21
C ALA A 14 -18.79 7.84 -0.05
N TYR A 15 -17.95 8.66 0.58
CA TYR A 15 -16.50 8.53 0.44
C TYR A 15 -15.94 7.33 1.22
N SER A 16 -16.66 6.81 2.23
CA SER A 16 -16.27 5.55 2.88
C SER A 16 -16.40 4.36 1.92
N TYR A 17 -17.41 4.35 1.05
CA TYR A 17 -17.54 3.36 -0.03
C TYR A 17 -16.31 3.36 -0.95
N VAL A 18 -15.80 4.54 -1.31
CA VAL A 18 -14.57 4.64 -2.12
C VAL A 18 -13.38 4.07 -1.36
N ALA A 19 -13.16 4.53 -0.12
CA ALA A 19 -11.97 4.14 0.63
C ALA A 19 -11.93 2.65 0.99
N MET A 20 -13.08 2.06 1.35
CA MET A 20 -13.16 0.66 1.76
C MET A 20 -12.85 -0.33 0.62
N ASN A 21 -13.01 0.10 -0.64
CA ASN A 21 -12.65 -0.69 -1.82
C ASN A 21 -11.17 -0.52 -2.22
N ARG A 22 -10.39 0.31 -1.51
CA ARG A 22 -8.96 0.56 -1.79
C ARG A 22 -8.03 0.21 -0.63
N ILE A 23 -8.47 0.45 0.61
CA ILE A 23 -7.57 0.51 1.77
C ILE A 23 -6.86 -0.81 2.09
N ASP A 24 -7.54 -1.96 1.95
CA ASP A 24 -6.90 -3.27 2.20
C ASP A 24 -5.81 -3.55 1.17
N ALA A 25 -6.06 -3.25 -0.11
CA ALA A 25 -5.05 -3.41 -1.16
C ALA A 25 -3.85 -2.49 -0.93
N ILE A 26 -4.05 -1.28 -0.40
CA ILE A 26 -2.94 -0.40 0.03
C ILE A 26 -2.17 -1.08 1.18
N GLY A 27 -2.86 -1.58 2.20
CA GLY A 27 -2.22 -2.28 3.30
C GLY A 27 -1.39 -3.49 2.84
N GLU A 28 -2.00 -4.37 2.05
CA GLU A 28 -1.35 -5.54 1.44
C GLU A 28 -0.11 -5.15 0.64
N ARG A 29 -0.21 -4.08 -0.18
CA ARG A 29 0.89 -3.59 -1.01
C ARG A 29 2.15 -3.22 -0.20
N TRP A 30 1.96 -2.78 1.03
CA TRP A 30 3.04 -2.29 1.89
C TRP A 30 3.28 -3.18 3.11
N GLY A 31 2.72 -4.41 3.12
CA GLY A 31 2.87 -5.34 4.24
C GLY A 31 2.33 -4.79 5.57
N ARG A 32 1.25 -4.00 5.50
CA ARG A 32 0.57 -3.39 6.66
C ARG A 32 -0.84 -3.94 6.79
N GLU A 33 -1.16 -4.48 7.95
CA GLU A 33 -2.53 -4.83 8.29
C GLU A 33 -3.42 -3.58 8.34
N VAL A 34 -4.70 -3.75 8.02
CA VAL A 34 -5.72 -2.70 8.11
C VAL A 34 -6.79 -3.10 9.11
N GLU A 35 -6.91 -2.32 10.18
CA GLU A 35 -7.90 -2.46 11.23
C GLU A 35 -9.16 -1.64 10.90
N TRP A 36 -10.23 -2.30 10.46
CA TRP A 36 -11.49 -1.65 10.12
C TRP A 36 -12.30 -1.34 11.38
N ASN A 37 -12.67 -0.07 11.53
CA ASN A 37 -13.42 0.46 12.67
C ASN A 37 -14.70 1.13 12.16
N CYS A 38 -15.82 0.43 12.21
CA CYS A 38 -17.11 1.02 11.87
C CYS A 38 -17.60 1.92 13.02
N VAL A 39 -17.99 3.15 12.70
CA VAL A 39 -18.46 4.15 13.68
C VAL A 39 -19.80 4.76 13.28
N SER A 40 -20.38 5.56 14.17
CA SER A 40 -21.50 6.44 13.84
C SER A 40 -20.98 7.84 13.50
N LEU A 41 -20.89 8.15 12.20
CA LEU A 41 -20.54 9.48 11.70
C LEU A 41 -21.50 10.55 12.22
N PRO A 42 -22.83 10.36 12.31
CA PRO A 42 -23.71 11.35 12.95
C PRO A 42 -23.31 11.64 14.40
N ALA A 43 -22.85 10.65 15.16
CA ALA A 43 -22.41 10.85 16.54
C ALA A 43 -21.05 11.58 16.61
N ILE A 44 -20.14 11.31 15.66
CA ILE A 44 -18.86 12.04 15.52
C ILE A 44 -19.13 13.52 15.18
N LEU A 45 -19.99 13.78 14.19
CA LEU A 45 -20.37 15.15 13.80
C LEU A 45 -21.04 15.89 14.95
N SER A 46 -21.97 15.24 15.66
CA SER A 46 -22.62 15.83 16.83
C SER A 46 -21.65 16.16 17.96
N HIS A 47 -20.62 15.32 18.19
CA HIS A 47 -19.58 15.59 19.21
C HIS A 47 -18.79 16.86 18.91
N HIS A 48 -18.54 17.13 17.63
CA HIS A 48 -17.79 18.31 17.15
C HIS A 48 -18.69 19.48 16.78
N GLU A 49 -20.00 19.41 17.07
CA GLU A 49 -21.00 20.42 16.69
C GLU A 49 -20.96 20.77 15.19
N ALA A 50 -20.60 19.79 14.35
CA ALA A 50 -20.37 19.97 12.92
C ALA A 50 -21.62 19.62 12.11
N THR A 51 -22.03 20.53 11.22
CA THR A 51 -23.10 20.25 10.26
C THR A 51 -22.63 19.31 9.16
N SER A 52 -23.43 18.28 8.85
CA SER A 52 -23.15 17.39 7.72
C SER A 52 -23.01 18.17 6.40
N PRO A 53 -22.08 17.82 5.50
CA PRO A 53 -22.01 18.38 4.15
C PRO A 53 -23.32 18.20 3.36
N ARG A 54 -24.12 17.19 3.70
CA ARG A 54 -25.44 16.98 3.12
C ARG A 54 -26.40 18.11 3.47
N ASP A 55 -26.37 18.57 4.71
CA ASP A 55 -27.32 19.58 5.21
C ASP A 55 -26.86 21.00 4.83
N GLN A 56 -25.81 21.12 4.02
CA GLN A 56 -25.25 22.37 3.50
C GLN A 56 -25.43 22.41 1.99
N PRO A 57 -26.40 23.19 1.44
CA PRO A 57 -26.78 23.14 0.03
C PRO A 57 -25.60 23.28 -0.95
N ALA A 58 -24.66 24.18 -0.70
CA ALA A 58 -23.49 24.38 -1.55
C ALA A 58 -22.55 23.15 -1.57
N LYS A 59 -22.28 22.55 -0.40
CA LYS A 59 -21.44 21.35 -0.31
C LYS A 59 -22.14 20.13 -0.88
N PHE A 60 -23.44 20.00 -0.63
CA PHE A 60 -24.24 18.92 -1.19
C PHE A 60 -24.25 18.96 -2.72
N ALA A 61 -24.49 20.14 -3.32
CA ALA A 61 -24.45 20.31 -4.77
C ALA A 61 -23.07 19.99 -5.38
N HIS A 62 -21.98 20.30 -4.67
CA HIS A 62 -20.63 19.89 -5.06
C HIS A 62 -20.47 18.36 -5.02
N ASN A 63 -20.82 17.74 -3.89
CA ASN A 63 -20.64 16.30 -3.66
C ASN A 63 -21.45 15.44 -4.65
N MET A 64 -22.64 15.90 -5.08
CA MET A 64 -23.43 15.23 -6.11
C MET A 64 -22.71 15.10 -7.46
N LYS A 65 -21.75 15.98 -7.76
CA LYS A 65 -20.90 15.91 -8.95
C LYS A 65 -19.57 15.21 -8.67
N ASP A 66 -19.04 15.42 -7.47
CA ASP A 66 -17.72 14.94 -7.08
C ASP A 66 -17.67 13.44 -6.79
N PHE A 67 -18.69 12.92 -6.12
CA PHE A 67 -18.75 11.51 -5.77
C PHE A 67 -18.75 10.58 -7.01
N PRO A 68 -19.53 10.84 -8.08
CA PRO A 68 -19.45 10.05 -9.31
C PRO A 68 -18.07 10.08 -9.98
N ARG A 69 -17.43 11.25 -10.08
CA ARG A 69 -16.07 11.37 -10.63
C ARG A 69 -15.07 10.56 -9.81
N THR A 70 -15.19 10.64 -8.49
CA THR A 70 -14.34 9.88 -7.58
C THR A 70 -14.56 8.37 -7.76
N CYS A 71 -15.80 7.91 -7.95
CA CYS A 71 -16.07 6.51 -8.25
C CYS A 71 -15.48 6.08 -9.58
N GLU A 72 -15.65 6.88 -10.64
CA GLU A 72 -15.09 6.65 -11.98
C GLU A 72 -13.56 6.51 -11.95
N MET A 73 -12.86 7.45 -11.29
CA MET A 73 -11.39 7.40 -11.11
C MET A 73 -10.90 6.12 -10.43
N ASN A 74 -11.76 5.47 -9.64
CA ASN A 74 -11.43 4.27 -8.87
C ASN A 74 -12.08 3.00 -9.44
N GLY A 75 -12.67 3.06 -10.64
CA GLY A 75 -13.33 1.91 -11.28
C GLY A 75 -14.53 1.37 -10.51
N LEU A 76 -15.18 2.20 -9.69
CA LEU A 76 -16.32 1.81 -8.88
C LEU A 76 -17.63 2.15 -9.58
N PRO A 77 -18.62 1.24 -9.58
CA PRO A 77 -19.96 1.58 -10.02
C PRO A 77 -20.57 2.58 -9.05
N VAL A 78 -21.38 3.48 -9.59
CA VAL A 78 -22.09 4.49 -8.85
C VAL A 78 -23.51 4.62 -9.40
N SER A 79 -24.48 4.67 -8.49
CA SER A 79 -25.87 4.94 -8.80
C SER A 79 -26.49 5.66 -7.62
N PHE A 80 -27.22 6.74 -7.91
CA PHE A 80 -27.89 7.48 -6.85
C PHE A 80 -29.19 6.76 -6.47
N PRO A 81 -29.38 6.42 -5.18
CA PRO A 81 -30.65 5.91 -4.71
C PRO A 81 -31.76 6.97 -4.85
N PRO A 82 -33.03 6.55 -4.92
CA PRO A 82 -34.17 7.46 -5.11
C PRO A 82 -34.32 8.51 -4.00
N GLU A 83 -33.77 8.24 -2.81
CA GLU A 83 -33.62 9.20 -1.72
C GLU A 83 -32.15 9.37 -1.36
N VAL A 84 -31.71 10.63 -1.33
CA VAL A 84 -30.37 11.02 -0.89
C VAL A 84 -30.20 10.62 0.60
N PRO A 85 -29.02 10.10 1.01
CA PRO A 85 -28.64 9.86 2.42
C PRO A 85 -29.05 10.97 3.41
N PRO A 86 -28.98 10.76 4.74
CA PRO A 86 -28.72 9.50 5.40
C PRO A 86 -30.02 8.75 5.69
N TYR A 87 -29.95 7.42 5.54
CA TYR A 87 -30.86 6.52 6.23
C TYR A 87 -30.26 6.13 7.60
N GLY A 88 -31.09 5.62 8.51
CA GLY A 88 -30.60 5.10 9.79
C GLY A 88 -29.77 3.82 9.58
N ALA A 89 -28.46 3.87 9.84
CA ALA A 89 -27.54 2.74 9.64
C ALA A 89 -27.19 1.95 10.92
N THR A 90 -27.95 2.12 12.02
CA THR A 90 -27.67 1.46 13.31
C THR A 90 -27.52 -0.06 13.17
N LEU A 91 -28.46 -0.73 12.51
CA LEU A 91 -28.37 -2.17 12.28
C LEU A 91 -27.11 -2.57 11.48
N HIS A 92 -26.67 -1.74 10.54
CA HIS A 92 -25.53 -2.04 9.68
C HIS A 92 -24.25 -2.09 10.52
N ARG A 93 -24.07 -1.08 11.38
CA ARG A 93 -22.94 -0.97 12.32
C ARG A 93 -22.92 -2.12 13.31
N LEU A 94 -24.09 -2.52 13.84
CA LEU A 94 -24.19 -3.66 14.76
C LEU A 94 -23.89 -4.99 14.07
N VAL A 95 -24.38 -5.22 12.85
CA VAL A 95 -24.03 -6.43 12.09
C VAL A 95 -22.54 -6.48 11.81
N PHE A 96 -21.93 -5.36 11.38
CA PHE A 96 -20.49 -5.29 11.17
C PHE A 96 -19.71 -5.71 12.42
N TRP A 97 -19.99 -5.11 13.58
CA TRP A 97 -19.26 -5.44 14.81
C TRP A 97 -19.53 -6.86 15.31
N ARG A 98 -20.75 -7.37 15.13
CA ARG A 98 -21.07 -8.77 15.44
C ARG A 98 -20.24 -9.73 14.58
N LEU A 99 -20.14 -9.47 13.27
CA LEU A 99 -19.34 -10.27 12.34
C LEU A 99 -17.84 -10.13 12.65
N GLN A 100 -17.36 -8.92 12.96
CA GLN A 100 -15.95 -8.63 13.24
C GLN A 100 -15.39 -9.51 14.36
N ARG A 101 -16.19 -9.82 15.38
CA ARG A 101 -15.79 -10.72 16.49
C ARG A 101 -15.63 -12.18 16.08
N LYS A 102 -16.35 -12.61 15.04
CA LYS A 102 -16.38 -14.01 14.57
C LYS A 102 -15.38 -14.22 13.44
N ASP A 103 -15.40 -13.32 12.47
CA ASP A 103 -14.58 -13.35 11.27
C ASP A 103 -14.44 -11.91 10.72
N PRO A 104 -13.28 -11.26 10.93
CA PRO A 104 -12.99 -9.94 10.37
C PRO A 104 -13.10 -9.86 8.85
N GLY A 105 -12.75 -10.93 8.13
CA GLY A 105 -12.87 -10.99 6.67
C GLY A 105 -14.34 -10.98 6.22
N LEU A 106 -15.20 -11.71 6.95
CA LEU A 106 -16.65 -11.69 6.71
C LEU A 106 -17.27 -10.31 7.00
N ALA A 107 -16.79 -9.61 8.04
CA ALA A 107 -17.25 -8.25 8.34
C ALA A 107 -16.89 -7.26 7.22
N LYS A 108 -15.66 -7.32 6.68
CA LYS A 108 -15.22 -6.51 5.54
C LYS A 108 -16.04 -6.78 4.28
N THR A 109 -16.28 -8.05 3.95
CA THR A 109 -17.08 -8.43 2.77
C THR A 109 -18.55 -8.04 2.93
N PHE A 110 -19.13 -8.16 4.14
CA PHE A 110 -20.44 -7.61 4.47
C PHE A 110 -20.51 -6.09 4.23
N ALA A 111 -19.54 -5.33 4.76
CA ALA A 111 -19.52 -3.88 4.63
C ALA A 111 -19.51 -3.43 3.16
N ARG A 112 -18.60 -4.01 2.37
CA ARG A 112 -18.52 -3.76 0.92
C ARG A 112 -19.80 -4.12 0.19
N ALA A 113 -20.46 -5.21 0.58
CA ALA A 113 -21.67 -5.64 -0.10
C ALA A 113 -22.86 -4.71 0.13
N VAL A 114 -23.00 -4.21 1.36
CA VAL A 114 -24.03 -3.25 1.73
C VAL A 114 -23.81 -1.90 1.04
N ASP A 115 -22.60 -1.35 1.11
CA ASP A 115 -22.29 -0.07 0.47
C ASP A 115 -22.39 -0.16 -1.06
N HIS A 116 -21.94 -1.26 -1.67
CA HIS A 116 -22.12 -1.48 -3.10
C HIS A 116 -23.60 -1.56 -3.51
N ARG A 117 -24.45 -2.19 -2.70
CA ARG A 117 -25.90 -2.22 -2.99
C ARG A 117 -26.47 -0.81 -2.99
N TYR A 118 -26.11 0.01 -2.01
CA TYR A 118 -26.64 1.35 -1.87
C TYR A 118 -26.00 2.35 -2.85
N PHE A 119 -24.70 2.58 -2.75
CA PHE A 119 -23.97 3.56 -3.55
C PHE A 119 -23.66 3.09 -4.97
N GLY A 120 -23.48 1.79 -5.18
CA GLY A 120 -23.12 1.23 -6.49
C GLY A 120 -24.33 0.90 -7.36
N THR A 121 -25.45 0.49 -6.76
CA THR A 121 -26.64 0.04 -7.51
C THR A 121 -27.93 0.83 -7.23
N GLY A 122 -27.87 1.84 -6.35
CA GLY A 122 -29.03 2.69 -6.03
C GLY A 122 -30.14 1.96 -5.27
N LYS A 123 -29.84 0.81 -4.64
CA LYS A 123 -30.83 -0.06 -3.98
C LYS A 123 -30.82 0.12 -2.48
N GLU A 124 -32.01 0.05 -1.89
CA GLU A 124 -32.24 0.20 -0.45
C GLU A 124 -31.53 -0.86 0.42
N VAL A 125 -31.11 -0.43 1.62
CA VAL A 125 -30.39 -1.23 2.65
C VAL A 125 -30.94 -1.06 4.08
N ARG A 126 -32.07 -0.37 4.24
CA ARG A 126 -32.65 0.04 5.54
C ARG A 126 -33.16 -1.12 6.41
N THR A 127 -33.53 -2.24 5.80
CA THR A 127 -34.11 -3.39 6.52
C THR A 127 -33.16 -4.59 6.56
N ALA A 128 -33.34 -5.46 7.54
CA ALA A 128 -32.58 -6.71 7.62
C ALA A 128 -32.72 -7.56 6.34
N GLN A 129 -33.90 -7.56 5.72
CA GLN A 129 -34.15 -8.25 4.44
C GLN A 129 -33.33 -7.66 3.29
N GLN A 130 -33.20 -6.33 3.25
CA GLN A 130 -32.40 -5.63 2.25
C GLN A 130 -30.90 -5.86 2.46
N LEU A 131 -30.43 -5.91 3.72
CA LEU A 131 -29.06 -6.29 4.06
C LEU A 131 -28.75 -7.74 3.64
N ALA A 132 -29.65 -8.68 3.92
CA ALA A 132 -29.51 -10.08 3.48
C ALA A 132 -29.47 -10.18 1.94
N SER A 133 -30.29 -9.37 1.26
CA SER A 133 -30.29 -9.29 -0.21
C SER A 133 -28.98 -8.73 -0.76
N ALA A 134 -28.34 -7.77 -0.07
CA ALA A 134 -27.03 -7.24 -0.41
C ALA A 134 -25.95 -8.34 -0.33
N CYS A 135 -25.97 -9.10 0.76
CA CYS A 135 -25.04 -10.20 0.99
C CYS A 135 -25.20 -11.29 -0.09
N LYS A 136 -26.44 -11.74 -0.34
CA LYS A 136 -26.76 -12.76 -1.34
C LYS A 136 -26.30 -12.37 -2.74
N ALA A 137 -26.51 -11.11 -3.15
CA ALA A 137 -26.14 -10.63 -4.48
C ALA A 137 -24.62 -10.65 -4.74
N ARG A 138 -23.79 -10.75 -3.70
CA ARG A 138 -22.33 -10.76 -3.80
C ARG A 138 -21.68 -12.01 -3.18
N GLY A 139 -22.48 -13.06 -2.94
CA GLY A 139 -21.99 -14.33 -2.38
C GLY A 139 -21.46 -14.24 -0.94
N VAL A 140 -21.85 -13.22 -0.17
CA VAL A 140 -21.42 -13.06 1.22
C VAL A 140 -22.26 -13.97 2.12
N ALA A 141 -21.59 -14.86 2.86
CA ALA A 141 -22.23 -15.90 3.68
C ALA A 141 -22.77 -15.37 5.03
N VAL A 142 -23.71 -14.42 4.97
CA VAL A 142 -24.39 -13.86 6.15
C VAL A 142 -25.88 -14.15 6.05
N SER A 143 -26.41 -14.89 7.03
CA SER A 143 -27.83 -15.28 7.04
C SER A 143 -28.74 -14.17 7.59
N MET A 144 -30.02 -14.20 7.22
CA MET A 144 -31.03 -13.30 7.76
C MET A 144 -31.12 -13.37 9.30
N LYS A 145 -31.01 -14.59 9.86
CA LYS A 145 -31.01 -14.83 11.31
C LYS A 145 -29.82 -14.13 11.98
N GLU A 146 -28.65 -14.16 11.35
CA GLU A 146 -27.44 -13.55 11.87
C GLU A 146 -27.50 -12.01 11.85
N ILE A 147 -28.15 -11.44 10.83
CA ILE A 147 -28.46 -10.01 10.75
C ILE A 147 -29.45 -9.60 11.83
N GLN A 148 -30.56 -10.32 11.98
CA GLN A 148 -31.58 -10.01 13.00
C GLN A 148 -31.01 -10.12 14.42
N ALA A 149 -30.15 -11.11 14.68
CA ALA A 149 -29.50 -11.28 15.97
C ALA A 149 -28.65 -10.08 16.39
N ALA A 150 -28.18 -9.24 15.45
CA ALA A 150 -27.42 -8.04 15.76
C ALA A 150 -28.26 -6.92 16.38
N GLN A 151 -29.58 -6.87 16.15
CA GLN A 151 -30.46 -5.78 16.62
C GLN A 151 -30.39 -5.57 18.14
N ASN A 152 -30.25 -6.66 18.90
CA ASN A 152 -30.21 -6.65 20.37
C ASN A 152 -28.86 -7.18 20.90
N ASP A 153 -27.80 -7.15 20.08
CA ASP A 153 -26.49 -7.64 20.48
C ASP A 153 -25.73 -6.58 21.30
N GLY A 154 -25.83 -6.69 22.62
CA GLY A 154 -25.13 -5.82 23.56
C GLY A 154 -23.60 -5.87 23.43
N ARG A 155 -23.00 -6.93 22.86
CA ARG A 155 -21.55 -6.97 22.59
C ARG A 155 -21.21 -6.13 21.37
N ALA A 156 -21.98 -6.26 20.29
CA ALA A 156 -21.80 -5.42 19.10
C ALA A 156 -22.01 -3.93 19.41
N GLN A 157 -22.98 -3.60 20.27
CA GLN A 157 -23.18 -2.22 20.73
C GLN A 157 -21.96 -1.71 21.52
N LYS A 158 -21.43 -2.50 22.47
CA LYS A 158 -20.21 -2.13 23.20
C LYS A 158 -19.01 -1.93 22.27
N ASP A 159 -18.86 -2.78 21.25
CA ASP A 159 -17.78 -2.66 20.29
C ASP A 159 -17.91 -1.39 19.43
N LEU A 160 -19.13 -1.01 19.03
CA LEU A 160 -19.43 0.27 18.38
C LEU A 160 -19.11 1.48 19.29
N ASP A 161 -19.51 1.43 20.56
CA ASP A 161 -19.22 2.50 21.53
C ASP A 161 -17.71 2.63 21.77
N ASN A 162 -17.00 1.51 21.84
CA ASN A 162 -15.55 1.48 21.98
C ASN A 162 -14.86 2.08 20.75
N ALA A 163 -15.33 1.74 19.54
CA ALA A 163 -14.81 2.29 18.30
C ALA A 163 -15.03 3.80 18.21
N TYR A 164 -16.19 4.30 18.65
CA TYR A 164 -16.45 5.73 18.76
C TYR A 164 -15.45 6.44 19.69
N ARG A 165 -15.21 5.91 20.90
CA ARG A 165 -14.21 6.49 21.82
C ARG A 165 -12.79 6.47 21.25
N ARG A 166 -12.42 5.39 20.57
CA ARG A 166 -11.12 5.29 19.87
C ARG A 166 -11.00 6.32 18.75
N ALA A 167 -12.04 6.47 17.94
CA ALA A 167 -12.07 7.43 16.85
C ALA A 167 -11.87 8.87 17.35
N LEU A 168 -12.54 9.27 18.42
CA LEU A 168 -12.35 10.58 19.04
C LEU A 168 -10.93 10.76 19.59
N LYS A 169 -10.40 9.75 20.28
CA LYS A 169 -9.02 9.77 20.79
C LYS A 169 -7.99 9.90 19.68
N ASP A 170 -8.24 9.28 18.54
CA ASP A 170 -7.41 9.34 17.34
C ASP A 170 -7.64 10.62 16.50
N GLY A 171 -8.52 11.53 16.95
CA GLY A 171 -8.74 12.82 16.30
C GLY A 171 -9.73 12.82 15.13
N MET A 172 -10.55 11.77 14.99
CA MET A 172 -11.54 11.68 13.91
C MET A 172 -12.62 12.77 14.03
N PHE A 173 -12.89 13.47 12.93
CA PHE A 173 -13.94 14.49 12.81
C PHE A 173 -14.85 14.28 11.59
N GLY A 174 -14.59 13.28 10.76
CA GLY A 174 -15.37 12.94 9.57
C GLY A 174 -14.99 11.55 9.05
N ALA A 175 -15.69 11.04 8.03
CA ALA A 175 -15.42 9.72 7.46
C ALA A 175 -15.30 9.76 5.92
N PRO A 176 -14.42 8.96 5.31
CA PRO A 176 -13.50 8.01 5.95
C PRO A 176 -12.31 8.70 6.63
N PHE A 177 -11.71 8.05 7.61
CA PHE A 177 -10.57 8.58 8.34
C PHE A 177 -9.57 7.46 8.63
N MET A 178 -8.30 7.70 8.37
CA MET A 178 -7.23 6.74 8.58
C MET A 178 -6.19 7.26 9.55
N VAL A 179 -5.54 6.34 10.27
CA VAL A 179 -4.40 6.63 11.13
C VAL A 179 -3.26 5.67 10.81
N LEU A 180 -2.08 6.21 10.56
CA LEU A 180 -0.86 5.48 10.30
C LEU A 180 0.22 5.99 11.26
N ASP A 181 0.67 5.13 12.19
CA ASP A 181 1.77 5.43 13.11
C ASP A 181 1.60 6.78 13.87
N GLY A 182 0.35 7.16 14.15
CA GLY A 182 -0.03 8.40 14.84
C GLY A 182 -0.37 9.59 13.92
N GLU A 183 -0.04 9.51 12.63
CA GLU A 183 -0.43 10.52 11.63
C GLU A 183 -1.86 10.23 11.10
N THR A 184 -2.64 11.29 10.89
CA THR A 184 -4.06 11.20 10.49
C THR A 184 -4.27 11.59 9.04
N PHE A 185 -5.16 10.88 8.34
CA PHE A 185 -5.52 11.12 6.94
C PHE A 185 -7.05 11.10 6.81
N TRP A 186 -7.66 12.19 6.36
CA TRP A 186 -9.11 12.31 6.26
C TRP A 186 -9.56 12.39 4.80
N GLY A 187 -10.51 11.55 4.40
CA GLY A 187 -11.06 11.50 3.05
C GLY A 187 -10.44 10.42 2.16
N ALA A 188 -11.20 9.97 1.17
CA ALA A 188 -10.74 8.97 0.20
C ALA A 188 -9.64 9.51 -0.74
N ASP A 189 -9.59 10.84 -0.90
CA ASP A 189 -8.57 11.59 -1.64
C ASP A 189 -7.22 11.68 -0.90
N ARG A 190 -7.16 11.26 0.38
CA ARG A 190 -5.91 11.18 1.15
C ARG A 190 -5.31 9.78 1.23
N LEU A 191 -5.89 8.80 0.53
CA LEU A 191 -5.29 7.47 0.43
C LEU A 191 -3.92 7.50 -0.25
N ASP A 192 -3.73 8.37 -1.24
CA ASP A 192 -2.44 8.48 -1.95
C ASP A 192 -1.37 9.14 -1.05
N HIS A 193 -1.77 10.05 -0.15
CA HIS A 193 -0.88 10.61 0.87
C HIS A 193 -0.48 9.56 1.91
N LEU A 194 -1.43 8.71 2.31
CA LEU A 194 -1.18 7.59 3.21
C LEU A 194 -0.21 6.58 2.57
N GLU A 195 -0.42 6.26 1.29
CA GLU A 195 0.47 5.40 0.51
C GLU A 195 1.88 5.99 0.38
N TYR A 196 2.00 7.30 0.10
CA TYR A 196 3.28 7.98 0.11
C TYR A 196 4.01 7.84 1.46
N ARG A 197 3.30 7.96 2.59
CA ARG A 197 3.92 7.78 3.92
C ARG A 197 4.36 6.35 4.19
N LEU A 198 3.59 5.37 3.73
CA LEU A 198 3.99 3.96 3.79
C LEU A 198 5.28 3.69 3.02
N GLU A 199 5.42 4.30 1.85
CA GLU A 199 6.64 4.24 1.06
C GLU A 199 7.83 4.87 1.81
N GLN A 200 7.65 6.05 2.41
CA GLN A 200 8.72 6.71 3.17
C GLN A 200 9.08 5.99 4.48
N ALA A 201 8.17 5.19 5.04
CA ALA A 201 8.40 4.43 6.27
C ALA A 201 9.31 3.20 6.10
N ILE A 202 9.78 2.91 4.87
CA ILE A 202 10.80 1.90 4.62
C ILE A 202 12.06 2.25 5.43
N LYS A 203 12.29 1.50 6.52
CA LYS A 203 13.50 1.68 7.34
C LYS A 203 14.74 1.22 6.56
N THR A 204 15.57 2.17 6.19
CA THR A 204 16.90 1.93 5.61
C THR A 204 17.87 1.47 6.72
N PRO A 205 18.51 0.30 6.59
CA PRO A 205 19.49 -0.16 7.56
C PRO A 205 20.68 0.79 7.71
N ARG A 206 21.32 0.77 8.88
CA ARG A 206 22.40 1.70 9.21
C ARG A 206 23.54 1.64 8.18
N GLY A 207 23.90 2.80 7.65
CA GLY A 207 24.98 2.98 6.69
C GLY A 207 24.56 2.79 5.23
N PHE A 208 23.30 2.45 4.96
CA PHE A 208 22.73 2.57 3.62
C PHE A 208 22.16 3.98 3.43
N GLU A 209 22.37 4.54 2.25
CA GLU A 209 21.76 5.77 1.74
C GLU A 209 21.00 5.47 0.45
N THR A 210 20.05 6.32 0.07
CA THR A 210 19.33 6.15 -1.20
C THR A 210 20.30 6.26 -2.37
N PHE A 211 20.26 5.30 -3.28
CA PHE A 211 21.07 5.33 -4.49
C PHE A 211 20.37 6.20 -5.54
N GLU A 212 20.95 7.37 -5.84
CA GLU A 212 20.43 8.31 -6.84
C GLU A 212 20.71 7.79 -8.27
N PHE A 213 19.84 6.90 -8.73
CA PHE A 213 19.81 6.43 -10.11
C PHE A 213 18.57 6.95 -10.83
N SER A 214 18.73 8.02 -11.60
CA SER A 214 17.65 8.67 -12.34
C SER A 214 17.44 7.98 -13.69
N SER A 215 16.73 6.86 -13.69
CA SER A 215 16.06 6.34 -14.89
C SER A 215 14.59 6.09 -14.58
N PRO A 216 13.64 6.29 -15.53
CA PRO A 216 12.23 6.02 -15.29
C PRO A 216 11.97 4.59 -14.77
N PHE A 217 12.76 3.63 -15.25
CA PHE A 217 12.67 2.24 -14.81
C PHE A 217 13.02 2.05 -13.33
N THR A 218 14.13 2.63 -12.87
CA THR A 218 14.58 2.47 -11.48
C THR A 218 13.81 3.35 -10.50
N VAL A 219 13.25 4.48 -10.96
CA VAL A 219 12.32 5.28 -10.15
C VAL A 219 11.03 4.49 -9.88
N ASN A 220 10.49 3.82 -10.90
CA ASN A 220 9.23 3.07 -10.77
C ASN A 220 9.36 1.77 -9.96
N ASN A 221 10.55 1.16 -9.95
CA ASN A 221 10.82 -0.08 -9.22
C ASN A 221 11.76 0.13 -8.02
N GLY A 222 12.11 1.37 -7.67
CA GLY A 222 13.02 1.68 -6.56
C GLY A 222 12.26 1.87 -5.24
N PRO A 223 12.86 2.53 -4.24
CA PRO A 223 14.23 3.03 -4.21
C PRO A 223 15.25 1.88 -4.06
N LEU A 224 16.38 2.01 -4.76
CA LEU A 224 17.58 1.26 -4.44
C LEU A 224 18.38 2.03 -3.39
N PHE A 225 19.15 1.30 -2.59
CA PHE A 225 20.01 1.84 -1.55
C PHE A 225 21.43 1.34 -1.76
N VAL A 226 22.40 2.13 -1.31
CA VAL A 226 23.82 1.80 -1.38
C VAL A 226 24.50 2.05 -0.05
N LYS A 227 25.42 1.17 0.33
CA LYS A 227 26.35 1.34 1.44
C LYS A 227 27.76 1.34 0.90
N CYS A 228 28.40 2.50 0.95
CA CYS A 228 29.76 2.70 0.47
C CYS A 228 30.77 2.39 1.60
N GLY A 229 31.60 1.38 1.39
CA GLY A 229 32.78 1.08 2.20
C GLY A 229 34.07 1.63 1.56
N LYS A 230 35.22 1.37 2.20
CA LYS A 230 36.53 1.84 1.69
C LYS A 230 36.91 1.27 0.32
N ALA A 231 36.52 0.03 0.05
CA ALA A 231 36.92 -0.70 -1.15
C ALA A 231 35.75 -1.37 -1.87
N LYS A 232 34.53 -1.31 -1.33
CA LYS A 232 33.35 -1.99 -1.86
C LYS A 232 32.11 -1.13 -1.67
N ALA A 233 31.15 -1.27 -2.57
CA ALA A 233 29.79 -0.78 -2.40
C ALA A 233 28.84 -1.98 -2.33
N THR A 234 27.90 -1.95 -1.38
CA THR A 234 26.84 -2.96 -1.27
C THR A 234 25.52 -2.30 -1.62
N PHE A 235 24.77 -2.88 -2.55
CA PHE A 235 23.47 -2.37 -2.95
C PHE A 235 22.36 -3.17 -2.29
N GLY A 236 21.22 -2.54 -2.05
CA GLY A 236 20.06 -3.21 -1.49
C GLY A 236 18.75 -2.53 -1.84
N PHE A 237 17.66 -3.22 -1.54
CA PHE A 237 16.30 -2.71 -1.62
C PHE A 237 15.44 -3.38 -0.55
N ARG A 238 14.31 -2.76 -0.22
CA ARG A 238 13.28 -3.38 0.60
C ARG A 238 12.28 -4.04 -0.34
N ALA A 239 12.05 -5.34 -0.22
CA ALA A 239 11.01 -6.00 -0.99
C ALA A 239 9.63 -5.41 -0.65
N ASP A 240 8.83 -5.09 -1.66
CA ASP A 240 7.50 -4.51 -1.55
C ASP A 240 6.66 -4.95 -2.76
N HIS A 241 5.39 -4.54 -2.83
CA HIS A 241 4.47 -4.98 -3.87
C HIS A 241 4.93 -4.74 -5.31
N ARG A 242 5.69 -3.67 -5.58
CA ARG A 242 6.18 -3.35 -6.93
C ARG A 242 7.05 -4.48 -7.47
N HIS A 243 7.69 -5.19 -6.55
CA HIS A 243 8.61 -6.26 -6.83
C HIS A 243 7.97 -7.62 -6.97
N LEU A 244 6.67 -7.80 -6.65
CA LEU A 244 6.07 -9.13 -6.51
C LEU A 244 5.56 -9.72 -7.82
N ASN A 245 5.53 -11.05 -7.88
CA ASN A 245 4.85 -11.83 -8.92
C ASN A 245 3.44 -12.26 -8.45
N PRO A 246 2.62 -12.92 -9.30
CA PRO A 246 1.28 -13.38 -8.93
C PRO A 246 1.19 -14.43 -7.80
N ARG A 247 2.32 -14.85 -7.21
CA ARG A 247 2.40 -15.73 -6.03
C ARG A 247 2.94 -14.99 -4.79
N ASP A 248 2.90 -13.66 -4.80
CA ASP A 248 3.27 -12.79 -3.69
C ASP A 248 4.72 -12.95 -3.19
N VAL A 249 5.62 -13.37 -4.07
CA VAL A 249 7.08 -13.37 -3.86
C VAL A 249 7.76 -12.50 -4.90
N VAL A 250 8.96 -12.01 -4.60
CA VAL A 250 9.70 -11.13 -5.51
C VAL A 250 9.88 -11.80 -6.89
N HIS A 251 9.51 -11.07 -7.93
CA HIS A 251 9.56 -11.47 -9.32
C HIS A 251 11.01 -11.63 -9.78
N GLY A 252 11.31 -12.74 -10.47
CA GLY A 252 12.65 -13.03 -10.98
C GLY A 252 13.18 -11.94 -11.92
N GLY A 253 12.31 -11.37 -12.75
CA GLY A 253 12.62 -10.20 -13.58
C GLY A 253 13.12 -8.99 -12.80
N TRP A 254 12.49 -8.66 -11.65
CA TRP A 254 13.00 -7.59 -10.79
C TRP A 254 14.36 -7.95 -10.21
N MET A 255 14.53 -9.18 -9.71
CA MET A 255 15.81 -9.63 -9.16
C MET A 255 16.94 -9.54 -10.19
N THR A 256 16.69 -9.96 -11.43
CA THR A 256 17.67 -9.83 -12.52
C THR A 256 17.99 -8.37 -12.82
N SER A 257 17.00 -7.47 -12.84
CA SER A 257 17.23 -6.04 -13.02
C SER A 257 17.99 -5.40 -11.85
N PHE A 258 17.71 -5.82 -10.62
CA PHE A 258 18.41 -5.36 -9.42
C PHE A 258 19.88 -5.77 -9.46
N VAL A 259 20.20 -7.04 -9.75
CA VAL A 259 21.59 -7.51 -9.78
C VAL A 259 22.36 -6.92 -10.97
N ASP A 260 21.69 -6.66 -12.10
CA ASP A 260 22.29 -5.98 -13.24
C ASP A 260 22.88 -4.62 -12.83
N VAL A 261 22.07 -3.80 -12.15
CA VAL A 261 22.49 -2.50 -11.63
C VAL A 261 23.51 -2.67 -10.49
N ALA A 262 23.21 -3.49 -9.50
CA ALA A 262 24.03 -3.64 -8.30
C ALA A 262 25.46 -4.11 -8.62
N MET A 263 25.60 -5.14 -9.46
CA MET A 263 26.92 -5.70 -9.81
C MET A 263 27.72 -4.75 -10.70
N ALA A 264 27.08 -4.11 -11.68
CA ALA A 264 27.73 -3.12 -12.54
C ALA A 264 28.29 -1.94 -11.73
N GLN A 265 27.47 -1.38 -10.84
CA GLN A 265 27.86 -0.25 -10.00
C GLN A 265 28.90 -0.64 -8.95
N SER A 266 28.81 -1.84 -8.38
CA SER A 266 29.83 -2.36 -7.46
C SER A 266 31.19 -2.46 -8.13
N ALA A 267 31.26 -3.04 -9.34
CA ALA A 267 32.50 -3.15 -10.10
C ALA A 267 33.09 -1.77 -10.47
N MET A 268 32.24 -0.82 -10.86
CA MET A 268 32.67 0.56 -11.14
C MET A 268 33.22 1.25 -9.90
N TYR A 269 32.59 1.05 -8.74
CA TYR A 269 33.06 1.57 -7.47
C TYR A 269 34.42 0.99 -7.06
N GLU A 270 34.61 -0.34 -7.18
CA GLU A 270 35.89 -1.01 -6.89
C GLU A 270 37.03 -0.52 -7.79
N MET A 271 36.73 -0.24 -9.07
CA MET A 271 37.71 0.33 -10.01
C MET A 271 37.94 1.83 -9.82
N GLY A 272 37.10 2.52 -9.05
CA GLY A 272 37.11 3.97 -8.91
C GLY A 272 36.83 4.69 -10.23
N VAL A 273 35.89 4.20 -11.03
CA VAL A 273 35.48 4.81 -12.31
C VAL A 273 33.98 5.04 -12.38
N VAL A 274 33.55 6.00 -13.20
CA VAL A 274 32.14 6.22 -13.54
C VAL A 274 32.01 6.18 -15.06
N GLY A 275 30.95 5.56 -15.57
CA GLY A 275 30.66 5.55 -16.99
C GLY A 275 29.59 4.55 -17.39
N LEU A 276 29.20 4.57 -18.66
CA LEU A 276 28.29 3.57 -19.22
C LEU A 276 29.01 2.23 -19.34
N THR A 277 28.47 1.20 -18.69
CA THR A 277 29.04 -0.15 -18.64
C THR A 277 28.02 -1.20 -19.10
N PRO A 278 27.77 -1.33 -20.42
CA PRO A 278 26.75 -2.24 -20.93
C PRO A 278 26.95 -3.69 -20.47
N THR A 279 25.85 -4.33 -20.08
CA THR A 279 25.80 -5.75 -19.73
C THR A 279 25.93 -6.60 -21.00
N ILE A 280 26.94 -7.46 -21.03
CA ILE A 280 27.19 -8.38 -22.15
C ILE A 280 26.60 -9.76 -21.84
N HIS A 281 26.69 -10.17 -20.58
CA HIS A 281 26.14 -11.42 -20.08
C HIS A 281 25.75 -11.26 -18.61
N LEU A 282 24.63 -11.86 -18.22
CA LEU A 282 24.17 -11.94 -16.84
C LEU A 282 23.52 -13.31 -16.61
N GLU A 283 23.95 -13.97 -15.55
CA GLU A 283 23.43 -15.25 -15.07
C GLU A 283 22.97 -15.08 -13.62
N ALA A 284 21.85 -15.71 -13.27
CA ALA A 284 21.22 -15.64 -11.96
C ALA A 284 20.62 -16.99 -11.57
N ASP A 285 21.17 -17.61 -10.53
CA ASP A 285 20.67 -18.83 -9.92
C ASP A 285 19.80 -18.49 -8.70
N PHE A 286 18.50 -18.74 -8.80
CA PHE A 286 17.54 -18.50 -7.72
C PHE A 286 17.58 -19.62 -6.69
N LEU A 287 17.94 -19.28 -5.45
CA LEU A 287 18.11 -20.25 -4.36
C LEU A 287 16.89 -20.36 -3.46
N ALA A 288 16.19 -19.24 -3.21
CA ALA A 288 15.05 -19.18 -2.30
C ALA A 288 14.09 -18.01 -2.66
N PRO A 289 12.80 -18.08 -2.30
CA PRO A 289 11.87 -16.97 -2.47
C PRO A 289 12.21 -15.80 -1.55
N ILE A 290 11.85 -14.59 -1.98
CA ILE A 290 11.94 -13.38 -1.18
C ILE A 290 10.52 -12.86 -0.97
N TYR A 291 10.17 -12.55 0.27
CA TYR A 291 8.86 -12.10 0.68
C TYR A 291 8.81 -10.58 0.89
N PRO A 292 7.61 -9.96 0.81
CA PRO A 292 7.43 -8.55 1.13
C PRO A 292 8.00 -8.18 2.49
N GLY A 293 8.63 -7.00 2.58
CA GLY A 293 9.22 -6.47 3.81
C GLY A 293 10.65 -6.95 4.09
N GLN A 294 11.15 -7.99 3.42
CA GLN A 294 12.54 -8.44 3.62
C GLN A 294 13.54 -7.40 3.08
N TRP A 295 14.66 -7.23 3.79
CA TRP A 295 15.76 -6.41 3.33
C TRP A 295 16.70 -7.24 2.45
N VAL A 296 16.83 -6.84 1.19
CA VAL A 296 17.63 -7.57 0.19
C VAL A 296 18.91 -6.81 -0.08
N THR A 297 20.06 -7.48 -0.08
CA THR A 297 21.34 -6.87 -0.44
C THR A 297 22.15 -7.75 -1.38
N CYS A 298 22.84 -7.14 -2.34
CA CYS A 298 23.82 -7.78 -3.21
C CYS A 298 25.23 -7.38 -2.79
N ASP A 299 26.04 -8.35 -2.36
CA ASP A 299 27.49 -8.21 -2.24
C ASP A 299 28.11 -8.75 -3.53
N ALA A 300 28.63 -7.84 -4.34
CA ALA A 300 29.31 -8.15 -5.60
C ALA A 300 30.78 -7.75 -5.52
N ARG A 301 31.61 -8.43 -6.32
CA ARG A 301 33.05 -8.16 -6.42
C ARG A 301 33.53 -8.25 -7.86
N LEU A 302 34.49 -7.42 -8.23
CA LEU A 302 35.21 -7.55 -9.48
C LEU A 302 36.19 -8.73 -9.38
N VAL A 303 35.95 -9.78 -10.15
CA VAL A 303 36.82 -10.97 -10.19
C VAL A 303 38.03 -10.72 -11.08
N LYS A 304 37.80 -10.14 -12.26
CA LYS A 304 38.85 -9.86 -13.24
C LYS A 304 38.47 -8.67 -14.11
N SER A 305 39.45 -7.82 -14.43
CA SER A 305 39.32 -6.80 -15.46
C SER A 305 40.29 -7.09 -16.59
N THR A 306 39.83 -6.91 -17.83
CA THR A 306 40.63 -7.04 -19.05
C THR A 306 40.69 -5.69 -19.77
N ARG A 307 41.22 -5.68 -21.00
CA ARG A 307 41.24 -4.48 -21.84
C ARG A 307 39.82 -3.98 -22.16
N THR A 308 38.86 -4.88 -22.35
CA THR A 308 37.53 -4.53 -22.87
C THR A 308 36.38 -4.99 -21.98
N MET A 309 36.59 -5.91 -21.04
CA MET A 309 35.53 -6.53 -20.24
C MET A 309 35.87 -6.58 -18.75
N ASN A 310 34.84 -6.51 -17.92
CA ASN A 310 34.89 -6.74 -16.48
C ASN A 310 34.05 -7.96 -16.13
N PHE A 311 34.59 -8.84 -15.30
CA PHE A 311 33.96 -10.07 -14.83
C PHE A 311 33.61 -9.90 -13.36
N VAL A 312 32.34 -10.07 -13.02
CA VAL A 312 31.80 -9.73 -11.70
C VAL A 312 30.99 -10.92 -11.20
N GLU A 313 31.16 -11.25 -9.93
CA GLU A 313 30.37 -12.25 -9.22
C GLU A 313 29.66 -11.59 -8.05
N GLY A 314 28.49 -12.10 -7.69
CA GLY A 314 27.73 -11.62 -6.56
C GLY A 314 26.90 -12.69 -5.87
N ILE A 315 26.60 -12.42 -4.60
CA ILE A 315 25.60 -13.15 -3.83
C ILE A 315 24.56 -12.16 -3.31
N VAL A 316 23.30 -12.53 -3.43
CA VAL A 316 22.19 -11.77 -2.88
C VAL A 316 21.69 -12.49 -1.65
N VAL A 317 21.50 -11.72 -0.58
CA VAL A 317 20.90 -12.18 0.67
C VAL A 317 19.63 -11.40 0.97
N ALA A 318 18.62 -12.07 1.52
CA ALA A 318 17.42 -11.46 2.07
C ALA A 318 17.37 -11.72 3.58
N ASP A 319 17.38 -10.65 4.38
CA ASP A 319 17.49 -10.70 5.84
C ASP A 319 18.64 -11.60 6.36
N GLY A 320 19.74 -11.68 5.59
CA GLY A 320 20.93 -12.46 5.91
C GLY A 320 21.00 -13.84 5.27
N GLU A 321 19.90 -14.35 4.71
CA GLU A 321 19.85 -15.67 4.06
C GLU A 321 20.13 -15.57 2.55
N PRO A 322 21.00 -16.44 1.97
CA PRO A 322 21.26 -16.45 0.54
C PRO A 322 20.01 -16.78 -0.29
N VAL A 323 19.67 -15.92 -1.24
CA VAL A 323 18.48 -16.06 -2.10
C VAL A 323 18.81 -16.13 -3.59
N LEU A 324 19.97 -15.62 -4.01
CA LEU A 324 20.40 -15.66 -5.41
C LEU A 324 21.92 -15.62 -5.52
N ARG A 325 22.48 -16.41 -6.45
CA ARG A 325 23.87 -16.27 -6.92
C ARG A 325 23.87 -15.69 -8.31
N CYS A 326 24.80 -14.78 -8.60
CA CYS A 326 24.88 -14.14 -9.90
C CYS A 326 26.30 -13.98 -10.40
N SER A 327 26.43 -14.02 -11.72
CA SER A 327 27.67 -13.79 -12.46
C SER A 327 27.36 -12.92 -13.67
N ALA A 328 28.24 -11.97 -13.96
CA ALA A 328 28.02 -11.02 -15.04
C ALA A 328 29.31 -10.61 -15.74
N ILE A 329 29.20 -10.33 -17.03
CA ILE A 329 30.25 -9.74 -17.85
C ILE A 329 29.75 -8.39 -18.34
N TYR A 330 30.50 -7.34 -18.03
CA TYR A 330 30.21 -5.99 -18.48
C TYR A 330 31.28 -5.48 -19.43
N ARG A 331 30.88 -4.66 -20.40
CA ARG A 331 31.80 -3.90 -21.22
C ARG A 331 32.48 -2.83 -20.37
N LYS A 332 33.82 -2.81 -20.37
CA LYS A 332 34.59 -1.82 -19.62
C LYS A 332 34.28 -0.40 -20.11
N PRO A 333 33.92 0.54 -19.20
CA PRO A 333 33.58 1.90 -19.59
C PRO A 333 34.79 2.63 -20.19
N ARG A 334 34.53 3.50 -21.17
CA ARG A 334 35.53 4.48 -21.64
C ARG A 334 35.54 5.60 -20.60
N VAL A 335 36.64 5.72 -19.85
CA VAL A 335 36.80 6.55 -18.65
C VAL A 335 36.19 7.95 -18.79
N VAL A 336 35.31 8.32 -17.86
CA VAL A 336 35.01 9.71 -17.50
C VAL A 336 35.48 9.90 -16.05
N LYS A 337 36.22 10.98 -15.78
CA LYS A 337 37.04 11.17 -14.56
C LYS A 337 36.30 10.86 -13.24
N PRO A 338 36.99 10.30 -12.22
CA PRO A 338 36.36 9.97 -10.95
C PRO A 338 36.11 11.18 -10.04
N ARG A 339 34.99 11.18 -9.33
CA ARG A 339 34.87 11.81 -8.00
C ARG A 339 34.84 10.70 -6.96
N ILE A 340 35.88 10.61 -6.14
CA ILE A 340 35.93 9.69 -5.00
C ILE A 340 34.90 10.15 -3.98
N GLY A 341 34.07 9.23 -3.48
CA GLY A 341 33.24 9.45 -2.29
C GLY A 341 31.72 9.43 -2.49
N LYS A 342 31.21 9.32 -3.72
CA LYS A 342 29.78 9.06 -3.99
C LYS A 342 29.61 8.12 -5.19
N VAL A 343 28.77 7.10 -5.06
CA VAL A 343 28.28 6.35 -6.23
C VAL A 343 27.21 7.23 -6.89
N MET A 344 27.42 7.64 -8.13
CA MET A 344 26.46 8.42 -8.90
C MET A 344 26.08 7.67 -10.17
N SER A 345 24.82 7.81 -10.60
CA SER A 345 24.41 7.31 -11.90
C SER A 345 25.14 8.05 -13.03
N PRO A 346 25.63 7.34 -14.06
CA PRO A 346 26.12 7.97 -15.28
C PRO A 346 25.03 8.69 -16.09
N THR A 347 23.74 8.54 -15.75
CA THR A 347 22.61 9.23 -16.38
C THR A 347 22.20 10.53 -15.70
N HIS A 348 22.86 10.90 -14.60
CA HIS A 348 22.49 12.09 -13.81
C HIS A 348 22.57 13.39 -14.63
N GLU A 349 23.51 13.50 -15.57
CA GLU A 349 23.62 14.66 -16.49
C GLU A 349 22.59 14.65 -17.63
N VAL A 350 21.91 13.53 -17.87
CA VAL A 350 20.96 13.36 -19.00
C VAL A 350 19.51 13.64 -18.60
N TYR A 351 19.14 13.35 -17.35
CA TYR A 351 17.78 13.46 -16.84
C TYR A 351 17.64 14.37 -15.60
N GLY A 352 18.74 15.00 -15.15
CA GLY A 352 18.79 15.89 -13.98
C GLY A 352 18.41 17.33 -14.29
#